data_AF-A0A0C9T9P5-F1
#
_entry.id   AF-A0A0C9T9P5-F1
#
_cell.length_a   1.000
_cell.length_b   1.000
_cell.length_c   1.000
_cell.angle_alpha   90.00
_cell.angle_beta   90.00
_cell.angle_gamma   90.00
#
_symmetry.space_group_name_H-M   'P 1'
#
loop_
_entity.id
_entity.type
_entity.pdbx_description
1 polymer ?
#
loop_
_entity_poly.entity_id
_entity_poly.type
_entity_poly.pdbx_seq_one_letter_code
_entity_poly.pdbx_strand_id
1 'polypeptide(L)'
;LEFASDIVQKLNTILVTSPELAEFRRRLKSLETRVALFTTLYRSWCHSAVSVFSLCLLAQAYEHASNLLSIFADLEITVAMLVQIDKLVQLIESPVFTYLRLQLLEPERYPYLFKCLYGLLMLLPQSSAFVSLHNRLNAVNSAGFLHRFPAS
;
A
#
# COMPACT_ATOMS: atom_id res chain seq x y z
N LEU A 1 20.60 2.80 11.54
CA LEU A 1 19.23 2.48 11.05
C LEU A 1 19.09 2.73 9.55
N GLU A 2 19.68 3.80 9.02
CA GLU A 2 19.64 4.16 7.59
C GLU A 2 20.01 3.02 6.62
N PHE A 3 21.13 2.33 6.87
CA PHE A 3 21.52 1.16 6.05
C PHE A 3 20.45 0.05 5.98
N ALA A 4 19.82 -0.27 7.12
CA ALA A 4 18.76 -1.28 7.15
C ALA A 4 17.51 -0.82 6.39
N SER A 5 17.16 0.47 6.53
CA SER A 5 16.09 1.10 5.74
C SER A 5 16.36 0.99 4.25
N ASP A 6 17.58 1.31 3.79
CA ASP A 6 17.96 1.26 2.38
C ASP A 6 17.89 -0.15 1.81
N ILE A 7 18.37 -1.14 2.56
CA ILE A 7 18.24 -2.55 2.18
C ILE A 7 16.77 -2.92 2.05
N VAL A 8 15.94 -2.57 3.03
CA VAL A 8 14.52 -2.91 3.03
C VAL A 8 13.78 -2.24 1.88
N GLN A 9 14.11 -0.98 1.54
CA GLN A 9 13.53 -0.30 0.37
C GLN A 9 13.90 -1.01 -0.94
N LYS A 10 15.16 -1.45 -1.09
CA LYS A 10 15.60 -2.23 -2.26
C LYS A 10 14.90 -3.59 -2.33
N LEU A 11 14.85 -4.32 -1.21
CA LEU A 11 14.17 -5.61 -1.12
C LEU A 11 12.67 -5.48 -1.40
N ASN A 12 12.02 -4.41 -0.92
CA ASN A 12 10.61 -4.15 -1.21
C ASN A 12 10.39 -3.91 -2.70
N THR A 13 11.26 -3.11 -3.33
CA THR A 13 11.19 -2.87 -4.78
C THR A 13 11.32 -4.19 -5.54
N ILE A 14 12.33 -5.02 -5.22
CA ILE A 14 12.52 -6.34 -5.82
C ILE A 14 11.29 -7.22 -5.58
N LEU A 15 10.80 -7.32 -4.34
CA LEU A 15 9.62 -8.11 -3.98
C LEU A 15 8.41 -7.75 -4.84
N VAL A 16 8.19 -6.46 -5.10
CA VAL A 16 7.06 -6.00 -5.90
C VAL A 16 7.29 -6.23 -7.39
N THR A 17 8.46 -5.88 -7.94
CA THR A 17 8.64 -5.77 -9.40
C THR A 17 9.30 -6.97 -10.06
N SER A 18 10.12 -7.76 -9.36
CA SER A 18 10.87 -8.88 -9.94
C SER A 18 9.92 -9.99 -10.42
N PRO A 19 10.02 -10.45 -11.68
CA PRO A 19 9.21 -11.56 -12.18
C PRO A 19 9.50 -12.88 -11.46
N GLU A 20 10.74 -13.09 -11.01
CA GLU A 20 11.20 -14.27 -10.26
C GLU A 20 10.42 -14.47 -8.96
N LEU A 21 9.88 -13.39 -8.37
CA LEU A 21 9.11 -13.42 -7.14
C LEU A 21 7.59 -13.50 -7.35
N ALA A 22 7.12 -13.81 -8.57
CA ALA A 22 5.69 -13.94 -8.85
C ALA A 22 4.98 -14.99 -7.97
N GLU A 23 5.60 -16.17 -7.78
CA GLU A 23 5.07 -17.21 -6.89
C GLU A 23 5.05 -16.74 -5.42
N PHE A 24 6.12 -16.07 -4.99
CA PHE A 24 6.21 -15.54 -3.63
C PHE A 24 5.10 -14.52 -3.34
N ARG A 25 4.81 -13.61 -4.28
CA ARG A 25 3.69 -12.67 -4.19
C ARG A 25 2.33 -13.38 -4.17
N ARG A 26 2.16 -14.49 -4.90
CA ARG A 26 0.92 -15.29 -4.84
C ARG A 26 0.74 -15.92 -3.47
N ARG A 27 1.80 -16.49 -2.89
CA ARG A 27 1.79 -17.06 -1.53
C ARG A 27 1.49 -16.01 -0.46
N LEU A 28 2.06 -14.80 -0.56
CA LEU A 28 1.73 -13.69 0.34
C LEU A 28 0.24 -13.33 0.35
N LYS A 29 -0.50 -13.62 -0.72
CA LYS A 29 -1.95 -13.37 -0.80
C LYS A 29 -2.80 -14.58 -0.38
N SER A 30 -2.23 -15.79 -0.36
CA SER A 30 -2.95 -17.02 0.01
C SER A 30 -3.19 -17.09 1.52
N LEU A 31 -4.43 -17.40 1.94
CA LEU A 31 -4.79 -17.51 3.37
C LEU A 31 -3.93 -18.53 4.13
N GLU A 32 -3.54 -19.62 3.47
CA GLU A 32 -2.78 -20.72 4.08
C GLU A 32 -1.34 -20.33 4.43
N THR A 33 -0.70 -19.49 3.61
CA THR A 33 0.73 -19.17 3.74
C THR A 33 1.02 -17.71 4.08
N ARG A 34 0.00 -16.84 4.00
CA ARG A 34 0.11 -15.40 4.26
C ARG A 34 0.67 -15.12 5.65
N VAL A 35 0.11 -15.71 6.70
CA VAL A 35 0.48 -15.37 8.09
C VAL A 35 1.97 -15.63 8.32
N ALA A 36 2.46 -16.84 8.03
CA ALA A 36 3.86 -17.19 8.26
C ALA A 36 4.84 -16.34 7.44
N LEU A 37 4.57 -16.13 6.15
CA LEU A 37 5.44 -15.34 5.28
C LEU A 37 5.41 -13.85 5.66
N PHE A 38 4.23 -13.30 5.90
CA PHE A 38 4.06 -11.91 6.31
C PHE A 38 4.79 -11.66 7.64
N THR A 39 4.57 -12.47 8.66
CA THR A 39 5.23 -12.32 9.97
C THR A 39 6.75 -12.43 9.87
N THR A 40 7.27 -13.31 8.99
CA THR A 40 8.71 -13.47 8.77
C THR A 40 9.34 -12.20 8.18
N LEU A 41 8.67 -11.55 7.22
CA LEU A 41 9.18 -10.32 6.61
C LEU A 41 8.93 -9.08 7.49
N TYR A 42 7.80 -9.06 8.19
CA TYR A 42 7.24 -7.85 8.79
C TYR A 42 8.23 -7.11 9.70
N ARG A 43 8.90 -7.81 10.61
CA ARG A 43 9.85 -7.21 11.56
C ARG A 43 10.99 -6.48 10.85
N SER A 44 11.57 -7.10 9.83
CA SER A 44 12.64 -6.47 9.05
C SER A 44 12.10 -5.32 8.21
N TRP A 45 10.88 -5.44 7.67
CA TRP A 45 10.25 -4.38 6.87
C TRP A 45 9.94 -3.12 7.68
N CYS A 46 9.77 -3.21 9.00
CA CYS A 46 9.57 -2.06 9.89
C CYS A 46 10.73 -1.07 9.91
N HIS A 47 11.92 -1.40 9.37
CA HIS A 47 12.99 -0.42 9.19
C HIS A 47 12.68 0.66 8.14
N SER A 48 11.57 0.54 7.40
CA SER A 48 11.06 1.56 6.48
C SER A 48 9.53 1.60 6.51
N ALA A 49 8.96 2.71 6.99
CA ALA A 49 7.51 2.89 7.12
C ALA A 49 6.75 2.67 5.80
N VAL A 50 7.27 3.22 4.70
CA VAL A 50 6.66 3.06 3.37
C VAL A 50 6.77 1.61 2.87
N SER A 51 7.88 0.92 3.17
CA SER A 51 8.07 -0.47 2.78
C SER A 51 7.14 -1.41 3.54
N VAL A 52 7.00 -1.26 4.86
CA VAL A 52 6.04 -2.07 5.63
C VAL A 52 4.60 -1.80 5.18
N PHE A 53 4.25 -0.54 4.88
CA PHE A 53 2.94 -0.20 4.32
C PHE A 53 2.72 -0.89 2.96
N SER A 54 3.71 -0.86 2.07
CA SER A 54 3.69 -1.56 0.78
C SER A 54 3.51 -3.07 0.94
N LEU A 55 4.19 -3.70 1.90
CA LEU A 55 4.04 -5.11 2.22
C LEU A 55 2.63 -5.44 2.70
N CYS A 56 2.03 -4.60 3.54
CA CYS A 56 0.66 -4.79 4.01
C CYS A 56 -0.34 -4.71 2.86
N LEU A 57 -0.18 -3.75 1.95
CA LEU A 57 -1.01 -3.67 0.74
C LEU A 57 -0.85 -4.92 -0.13
N LEU A 58 0.40 -5.39 -0.33
CA LEU A 58 0.72 -6.57 -1.14
C LEU A 58 0.09 -7.86 -0.58
N ALA A 59 0.08 -7.99 0.75
CA ALA A 59 -0.48 -9.12 1.47
C ALA A 59 -1.98 -8.99 1.76
N GLN A 60 -2.65 -7.93 1.28
CA GLN A 60 -4.06 -7.63 1.57
C GLN A 60 -4.36 -7.47 3.07
N ALA A 61 -3.37 -7.06 3.86
CA ALA A 61 -3.53 -6.72 5.27
C ALA A 61 -3.98 -5.26 5.43
N TYR A 62 -5.12 -4.91 4.82
CA TYR A 62 -5.56 -3.51 4.69
C TYR A 62 -5.91 -2.86 6.02
N GLU A 63 -6.55 -3.60 6.94
CA GLU A 63 -6.82 -3.09 8.28
C GLU A 63 -5.54 -2.70 8.99
N HIS A 64 -4.54 -3.57 8.97
CA HIS A 64 -3.24 -3.31 9.56
C HIS A 64 -2.52 -2.14 8.88
N ALA A 65 -2.54 -2.07 7.55
CA ALA A 65 -2.04 -0.92 6.80
C ALA A 65 -2.73 0.38 7.23
N SER A 66 -4.05 0.36 7.44
CA SER A 66 -4.81 1.54 7.83
C SER A 66 -4.45 2.02 9.24
N ASN A 67 -4.12 1.10 10.15
CA ASN A 67 -3.65 1.44 11.49
C ASN A 67 -2.26 2.08 11.44
N LEU A 68 -1.38 1.63 10.53
CA LEU A 68 -0.07 2.22 10.34
C LEU A 68 -0.14 3.70 9.92
N LEU A 69 -1.21 4.18 9.27
CA LEU A 69 -1.36 5.59 8.90
C LEU A 69 -1.25 6.55 10.09
N SER A 70 -1.69 6.14 11.28
CA SER A 70 -1.53 6.96 12.49
C SER A 70 -0.05 7.24 12.80
N ILE A 71 0.80 6.23 12.59
CA ILE A 71 2.24 6.34 12.77
C ILE A 71 2.84 7.31 11.75
N PHE A 72 2.34 7.35 10.51
CA PHE A 72 2.81 8.33 9.52
C PHE A 72 2.60 9.77 9.97
N ALA A 73 1.56 10.06 10.77
CA ALA A 73 1.32 11.40 11.30
C ALA A 73 2.31 11.81 12.40
N ASP A 74 2.85 10.83 13.14
CA ASP A 74 3.84 11.06 14.19
C ASP A 74 5.28 11.09 13.66
N LEU A 75 5.50 10.65 12.43
CA LEU A 75 6.80 10.66 11.77
C LEU A 75 7.08 12.03 11.13
N GLU A 76 8.34 12.47 11.21
CA GLU A 76 8.80 13.61 10.42
C GLU A 76 8.71 13.28 8.92
N ILE A 77 7.87 14.02 8.20
CA ILE A 77 7.68 13.85 6.76
C ILE A 77 8.85 14.49 6.02
N THR A 78 9.81 13.66 5.61
CA THR A 78 10.97 14.08 4.82
C THR A 78 10.73 13.95 3.32
N VAL A 79 11.49 14.68 2.52
CA VAL A 79 11.45 14.57 1.04
C VAL A 79 11.75 13.13 0.58
N ALA A 80 12.70 12.45 1.23
CA ALA A 80 13.03 11.07 0.92
C ALA A 80 11.83 10.12 1.12
N MET A 81 11.06 10.35 2.18
CA MET A 81 9.83 9.60 2.45
C MET A 81 8.76 9.87 1.40
N LEU A 82 8.54 11.14 1.03
CA LEU A 82 7.58 11.51 -0.04
C LEU A 82 7.93 10.86 -1.37
N VAL A 83 9.21 10.81 -1.75
CA VAL A 83 9.67 10.10 -2.96
C VAL A 83 9.34 8.60 -2.90
N GLN A 84 9.45 7.98 -1.73
CA GLN A 84 9.07 6.57 -1.57
C GLN A 84 7.54 6.37 -1.68
N ILE A 85 6.74 7.29 -1.15
CA ILE A 85 5.29 7.25 -1.29
C ILE A 85 4.88 7.44 -2.76
N ASP A 86 5.48 8.40 -3.47
CA ASP A 86 5.27 8.60 -4.91
C ASP A 86 5.54 7.31 -5.69
N LYS A 87 6.67 6.63 -5.42
CA LYS A 87 7.00 5.33 -6.03
C LYS A 87 5.99 4.26 -5.69
N LEU A 88 5.52 4.19 -4.44
CA LEU A 88 4.49 3.24 -4.03
C LEU A 88 3.19 3.46 -4.81
N VAL A 89 2.75 4.70 -4.98
CA VAL A 89 1.55 5.02 -5.77
C VAL A 89 1.72 4.62 -7.24
N GLN A 90 2.89 4.86 -7.83
CA GLN A 90 3.18 4.37 -9.18
C GLN A 90 3.11 2.83 -9.27
N LEU A 91 3.60 2.13 -8.24
CA LEU A 91 3.48 0.67 -8.16
C LEU A 91 2.03 0.20 -8.02
N ILE A 92 1.15 0.94 -7.32
CA ILE A 92 -0.28 0.62 -7.21
C ILE A 92 -0.96 0.59 -8.60
N GLU A 93 -0.52 1.44 -9.52
CA GLU A 93 -1.01 1.44 -10.90
C GLU A 93 -0.39 0.34 -11.79
N SER A 94 0.65 -0.34 -11.30
CA SER A 94 1.29 -1.45 -12.03
C SER A 94 0.45 -2.73 -12.04
N PRO A 95 0.72 -3.68 -12.96
CA PRO A 95 0.00 -4.94 -13.04
C PRO A 95 0.03 -5.79 -11.76
N VAL A 96 1.08 -5.63 -10.94
CA VAL A 96 1.26 -6.38 -9.69
C VAL A 96 0.11 -6.11 -8.70
N PHE A 97 -0.43 -4.88 -8.73
CA PHE A 97 -1.52 -4.40 -7.89
C PHE A 97 -2.88 -4.31 -8.61
N THR A 98 -3.04 -4.95 -9.77
CA THR A 98 -4.35 -5.00 -10.45
C THR A 98 -5.47 -5.51 -9.54
N TYR A 99 -5.20 -6.55 -8.74
CA TYR A 99 -6.19 -7.08 -7.79
C TYR A 99 -6.65 -6.01 -6.78
N LEU A 100 -5.74 -5.19 -6.25
CA LEU A 100 -6.05 -4.13 -5.29
C LEU A 100 -6.95 -3.08 -5.96
N ARG A 101 -6.65 -2.69 -7.20
CA ARG A 101 -7.48 -1.72 -7.94
C ARG A 101 -8.88 -2.25 -8.23
N LEU A 102 -9.01 -3.55 -8.52
CA LEU A 102 -10.31 -4.18 -8.70
C LEU A 102 -11.10 -4.25 -7.37
N GLN A 103 -10.42 -4.46 -6.24
CA GLN A 103 -11.03 -4.46 -4.91
C GLN A 103 -11.62 -3.10 -4.51
N LEU A 104 -11.22 -2.00 -5.16
CA LEU A 104 -11.87 -0.69 -4.99
C LEU A 104 -13.32 -0.68 -5.48
N LEU A 105 -13.75 -1.65 -6.30
CA LEU A 105 -15.15 -1.77 -6.70
C LEU A 105 -16.04 -2.35 -5.59
N GLU A 106 -15.45 -2.87 -4.51
CA GLU A 106 -16.14 -3.52 -3.39
C GLU A 106 -15.86 -2.81 -2.03
N PRO A 107 -16.31 -1.56 -1.83
CA PRO A 107 -16.02 -0.78 -0.62
C PRO A 107 -16.49 -1.43 0.68
N GLU A 108 -17.65 -2.09 0.66
CA GLU A 108 -18.19 -2.81 1.83
C GLU A 108 -17.28 -3.96 2.28
N ARG A 109 -16.56 -4.58 1.33
CA ARG A 109 -15.68 -5.71 1.61
C ARG A 109 -14.26 -5.27 1.96
N TYR A 110 -13.81 -4.14 1.41
CA TYR A 110 -12.46 -3.62 1.62
C TYR A 110 -12.46 -2.16 2.09
N PRO A 111 -13.15 -1.82 3.20
CA PRO A 111 -13.28 -0.42 3.65
C PRO A 111 -11.93 0.18 4.04
N TYR A 112 -11.05 -0.63 4.64
CA TYR A 112 -9.71 -0.19 5.03
C TYR A 112 -8.80 0.11 3.84
N LEU A 113 -9.04 -0.51 2.68
CA LEU A 113 -8.27 -0.21 1.47
C LEU A 113 -8.50 1.24 1.03
N PHE A 114 -9.75 1.70 1.04
CA PHE A 114 -10.06 3.10 0.76
C PHE A 114 -9.38 4.04 1.75
N LYS A 115 -9.47 3.74 3.05
CA LYS A 115 -8.79 4.53 4.09
C LYS A 115 -7.27 4.60 3.84
N CYS A 116 -6.64 3.49 3.46
CA CYS A 116 -5.22 3.46 3.10
C CYS A 116 -4.91 4.39 1.91
N LEU A 117 -5.67 4.30 0.82
CA LEU A 117 -5.40 5.09 -0.39
C LEU A 117 -5.68 6.58 -0.18
N TYR A 118 -6.76 6.95 0.52
CA TYR A 118 -6.99 8.33 0.92
C TYR A 118 -5.92 8.84 1.90
N GLY A 119 -5.46 8.00 2.82
CA GLY A 119 -4.35 8.32 3.71
C GLY A 119 -3.06 8.64 2.93
N LEU A 120 -2.69 7.81 1.95
CA LEU A 120 -1.57 8.12 1.05
C LEU A 120 -1.78 9.43 0.30
N LEU A 121 -3.01 9.68 -0.18
CA LEU A 121 -3.35 10.93 -0.88
C LEU A 121 -3.16 12.17 0.01
N MET A 122 -3.50 12.07 1.31
CA MET A 122 -3.32 13.17 2.27
C MET A 122 -1.86 13.42 2.65
N LEU A 123 -0.98 12.42 2.52
CA LEU A 123 0.45 12.55 2.80
C LEU A 123 1.22 13.15 1.62
N LEU A 124 0.69 13.03 0.41
CA LEU A 124 1.39 13.46 -0.80
C LEU A 124 1.26 14.97 -1.02
N PRO A 125 2.33 15.67 -1.47
CA PRO A 125 2.18 16.97 -2.11
C PRO A 125 1.40 16.80 -3.43
N GLN A 126 1.05 17.90 -4.11
CA GLN A 126 0.37 17.87 -5.42
C GLN A 126 1.28 17.39 -6.58
N SER A 127 1.90 16.21 -6.43
CA SER A 127 2.76 15.52 -7.39
C SER A 127 1.95 14.82 -8.48
N SER A 128 2.64 14.27 -9.48
CA SER A 128 2.00 13.40 -10.48
C SER A 128 1.39 12.14 -9.86
N ALA A 129 1.99 11.62 -8.78
CA ALA A 129 1.45 10.49 -8.04
C ALA A 129 0.14 10.86 -7.33
N PHE A 130 0.08 12.05 -6.71
CA PHE A 130 -1.17 12.57 -6.14
C PHE A 130 -2.27 12.62 -7.20
N VAL A 131 -1.99 13.22 -8.37
CA VAL A 131 -2.97 13.32 -9.46
C VAL A 131 -3.41 11.93 -9.93
N SER A 132 -2.47 11.00 -10.09
CA SER A 132 -2.77 9.63 -10.50
C SER A 132 -3.70 8.92 -9.51
N LEU A 133 -3.37 8.97 -8.21
CA LEU A 133 -4.18 8.33 -7.17
C LEU A 133 -5.54 9.01 -6.98
N HIS A 134 -5.58 10.33 -7.03
CA HIS A 134 -6.81 11.11 -6.97
C HIS A 134 -7.76 10.73 -8.11
N ASN A 135 -7.25 10.64 -9.34
CA ASN A 135 -8.04 10.24 -10.50
C ASN A 135 -8.56 8.80 -10.37
N ARG A 136 -7.75 7.87 -9.85
CA ARG A 136 -8.17 6.50 -9.57
C ARG A 136 -9.33 6.44 -8.58
N LEU A 137 -9.22 7.16 -7.47
CA LEU A 137 -10.25 7.21 -6.44
C LEU A 137 -11.52 7.88 -6.98
N ASN A 138 -11.39 8.99 -7.71
CA ASN A 138 -12.54 9.67 -8.31
C ASN A 138 -13.28 8.81 -9.35
N ALA A 139 -12.57 8.01 -10.14
CA ALA A 139 -13.22 7.11 -11.10
C ALA A 139 -14.17 6.11 -10.41
N VAL A 140 -13.82 5.68 -9.20
CA VAL A 140 -14.65 4.78 -8.38
C VAL A 140 -15.78 5.55 -7.69
N ASN A 141 -15.52 6.77 -7.23
CA ASN A 141 -16.53 7.62 -6.59
C ASN A 141 -17.64 8.03 -7.55
N SER A 142 -17.27 8.54 -8.73
CA SER A 142 -18.20 8.97 -9.77
C SER A 142 -19.05 7.82 -10.30
N ALA A 143 -18.57 6.58 -10.22
CA ALA A 143 -19.33 5.39 -10.56
C ALA A 143 -20.34 4.97 -9.47
N GLY A 144 -20.45 5.71 -8.36
CA GLY A 144 -21.46 5.49 -7.32
C GLY A 144 -21.13 4.37 -6.33
N PHE A 145 -19.89 3.88 -6.29
CA PHE A 145 -19.52 2.81 -5.36
C PHE A 145 -19.42 3.30 -3.90
N LEU A 146 -18.99 4.56 -3.65
CA LEU A 146 -18.86 5.11 -2.29
C LEU A 146 -20.18 5.48 -1.59
N HIS A 147 -21.30 5.63 -2.31
CA HIS A 147 -22.59 5.94 -1.69
C HIS A 147 -23.14 4.80 -0.80
N ARG A 148 -22.41 3.69 -0.70
CA ARG A 148 -22.81 2.51 0.09
C ARG A 148 -22.13 2.41 1.46
N PHE A 149 -21.13 3.24 1.76
CA PHE A 149 -20.51 3.27 3.08
C PHE A 149 -21.60 3.55 4.14
N PRO A 150 -21.85 2.64 5.09
CA PRO A 150 -22.68 2.97 6.23
C PRO A 150 -21.99 4.09 6.99
N ALA A 151 -22.71 5.18 7.26
CA ALA A 151 -22.29 6.13 8.28
C ALA A 151 -22.06 5.34 9.58
N SER A 152 -20.81 5.28 10.00
CA SER A 152 -20.41 4.70 11.29
C SER A 152 -20.74 5.67 12.42
#